data_AF-A0A4S2KJN6-F1
#
_entry.id   AF-A0A4S2KJN6-F1
#
_cell.length_a   1.000
_cell.length_b   1.000
_cell.length_c   1.000
_cell.angle_alpha   90.00
_cell.angle_beta   90.00
_cell.angle_gamma   90.00
#
_symmetry.space_group_name_H-M   'P 1'
#
loop_
_entity.id
_entity.type
_entity.pdbx_description
1 polymer ?
#
loop_
_entity_poly.entity_id
_entity_poly.type
_entity_poly.pdbx_seq_one_letter_code
_entity_poly.pdbx_strand_id
1 'polypeptide(L)'
;MSFLYIAAPVKTARILAMFQHHPYSHQICYQSLWIALSQRGHEVVLITTDPINDSSLTNLTEINFQSNYQFMKKLNFVKNVIAGTYSWLSTPRTQIWPVCGDIAENIFKHPKVRKMYAPDSDEKFDLVILESLIYYLSQFFPLQHKTFKKCYL
;
A
#
# COMPACT_ATOMS: atom_id res chain seq x y z
N MET A 1 -5.03 36.98 -33.88
CA MET A 1 -3.96 36.21 -33.22
C MET A 1 -4.57 34.89 -32.80
N SER A 2 -4.39 33.84 -33.61
CA SER A 2 -4.93 32.51 -33.34
C SER A 2 -3.84 31.69 -32.66
N PHE A 3 -4.08 31.22 -31.44
CA PHE A 3 -3.19 30.30 -30.75
C PHE A 3 -3.56 28.87 -31.12
N LEU A 4 -2.62 28.15 -31.75
CA LEU A 4 -2.74 26.72 -32.01
C LEU A 4 -2.21 25.98 -30.77
N TYR A 5 -3.08 25.32 -30.02
CA TYR A 5 -2.68 24.47 -28.89
C TYR A 5 -2.44 23.04 -29.38
N ILE A 6 -1.19 22.58 -29.31
CA ILE A 6 -0.85 21.17 -29.51
C ILE A 6 -1.01 20.48 -28.15
N ALA A 7 -2.14 19.83 -27.92
CA ALA A 7 -2.29 18.91 -26.80
C ALA A 7 -1.70 17.55 -27.20
N ALA A 8 -0.54 17.20 -26.64
CA ALA A 8 -0.04 15.83 -26.75
C ALA A 8 -0.91 14.91 -25.88
N PRO A 9 -1.34 13.73 -26.37
CA PRO A 9 -2.08 12.77 -25.56
C PRO A 9 -1.18 12.26 -24.43
N VAL A 10 -1.49 12.66 -23.20
CA VAL A 10 -0.85 12.10 -22.00
C VAL A 10 -1.42 10.71 -21.79
N LYS A 11 -0.56 9.68 -21.83
CA LYS A 11 -0.96 8.33 -21.41
C LYS A 11 -1.06 8.32 -19.90
N THR A 12 -2.27 8.46 -19.39
CA THR A 12 -2.58 8.30 -17.98
C THR A 12 -2.78 6.81 -17.66
N ALA A 13 -2.57 6.45 -16.40
CA ALA A 13 -2.73 5.09 -15.91
C ALA A 13 -3.38 5.15 -14.53
N ARG A 14 -4.22 4.16 -14.22
CA ARG A 14 -4.81 3.97 -12.89
C ARG A 14 -3.96 2.96 -12.12
N ILE A 15 -3.29 3.44 -11.09
CA ILE A 15 -2.24 2.72 -10.36
C ILE A 15 -2.72 2.43 -8.94
N LEU A 16 -2.66 1.16 -8.53
CA LEU A 16 -2.81 0.77 -7.13
C LEU A 16 -1.43 0.66 -6.47
N ALA A 17 -1.15 1.50 -5.48
CA ALA A 17 0.06 1.42 -4.67
C ALA A 17 -0.28 0.90 -3.27
N MET A 18 0.39 -0.16 -2.81
CA MET A 18 0.20 -0.71 -1.46
C MET A 18 1.51 -0.66 -0.67
N PHE A 19 1.55 0.29 0.27
CA PHE A 19 2.67 0.55 1.16
C PHE A 19 2.12 0.57 2.58
N GLN A 20 1.84 -0.62 3.09
CA GLN A 20 1.24 -0.80 4.42
C GLN A 20 2.26 -0.94 5.55
N HIS A 21 3.56 -0.76 5.29
CA HIS A 21 4.56 -0.89 6.34
C HIS A 21 4.59 0.35 7.22
N HIS A 22 4.41 0.09 8.52
CA HIS A 22 4.14 1.11 9.53
C HIS A 22 5.26 2.12 9.74
N PRO A 23 6.56 1.79 9.76
CA PRO A 23 7.58 2.79 10.00
C PRO A 23 7.57 3.85 8.91
N TYR A 24 7.41 5.11 9.32
CA TYR A 24 7.43 6.29 8.46
C TYR A 24 8.59 6.32 7.44
N SER A 25 9.77 5.78 7.81
CA SER A 25 10.93 5.68 6.92
C SER A 25 10.65 4.88 5.64
N HIS A 26 9.73 3.92 5.68
CA HIS A 26 9.31 3.13 4.52
C HIS A 26 8.25 3.83 3.67
N GLN A 27 7.65 4.90 4.18
CA GLN A 27 6.63 5.70 3.47
C GLN A 27 7.28 6.92 2.80
N ILE A 28 8.09 7.66 3.56
CA ILE A 28 8.69 8.93 3.12
C ILE A 28 9.53 8.77 1.85
N CYS A 29 10.18 7.61 1.66
CA CYS A 29 11.01 7.33 0.49
C CYS A 29 10.21 7.30 -0.82
N TYR A 30 8.89 7.06 -0.77
CA TYR A 30 8.04 6.94 -1.95
C TYR A 30 7.08 8.13 -2.15
N GLN A 31 7.01 9.08 -1.21
CA GLN A 31 6.09 10.23 -1.35
C GLN A 31 6.34 11.02 -2.63
N SER A 32 7.62 11.25 -2.97
CA SER A 32 8.00 11.95 -4.21
C SER A 32 7.51 11.22 -5.46
N LEU A 33 7.42 9.89 -5.43
CA LEU A 33 6.88 9.09 -6.53
C LEU A 33 5.37 9.30 -6.70
N TRP A 34 4.60 9.26 -5.61
CA TRP A 34 3.14 9.45 -5.66
C TRP A 34 2.76 10.85 -6.12
N ILE A 35 3.46 11.87 -5.61
CA ILE A 35 3.33 13.27 -6.03
C ILE A 35 3.60 13.38 -7.53
N ALA A 36 4.74 12.86 -7.98
CA ALA A 36 5.17 12.92 -9.36
C ALA A 36 4.22 12.22 -10.34
N LEU A 37 3.62 11.10 -9.95
CA LEU A 37 2.63 10.37 -10.74
C LEU A 37 1.30 11.13 -10.83
N SER A 38 0.79 11.62 -9.68
CA SER A 38 -0.44 12.42 -9.61
C SER A 38 -0.35 13.70 -10.46
N GLN A 39 0.77 14.42 -10.35
CA GLN A 39 1.04 15.64 -11.13
C GLN A 39 1.18 15.41 -12.63
N ARG A 40 1.56 14.19 -13.05
CA ARG A 40 1.62 13.78 -14.46
C ARG A 40 0.28 13.28 -15.00
N GLY A 41 -0.77 13.29 -14.18
CA GLY A 41 -2.12 12.89 -14.58
C GLY A 41 -2.44 11.42 -14.37
N HIS A 42 -1.56 10.63 -13.73
CA HIS A 42 -1.92 9.27 -13.33
C HIS A 42 -2.85 9.30 -12.13
N GLU A 43 -3.88 8.45 -12.15
CA GLU A 43 -4.73 8.24 -10.98
C GLU A 43 -4.03 7.23 -10.06
N VAL A 44 -3.67 7.66 -8.85
CA VAL A 44 -2.98 6.82 -7.89
C VAL A 44 -3.90 6.56 -6.71
N VAL A 45 -4.20 5.29 -6.46
CA VAL A 45 -4.88 4.83 -5.24
C VAL A 45 -3.81 4.25 -4.32
N LEU A 46 -3.49 4.97 -3.24
CA LEU A 46 -2.44 4.65 -2.29
C LEU A 46 -3.04 4.08 -1.00
N ILE A 47 -2.70 2.84 -0.68
CA ILE A 47 -2.92 2.24 0.65
C ILE A 47 -1.67 2.55 1.49
N THR A 48 -1.81 3.38 2.53
CA THR A 48 -0.68 3.86 3.35
C THR A 48 -1.05 4.07 4.81
N THR A 49 -0.06 3.94 5.70
CA THR A 49 -0.17 4.32 7.11
C THR A 49 0.13 5.80 7.37
N ASP A 50 0.76 6.50 6.41
CA ASP A 50 1.28 7.86 6.59
C ASP A 50 0.92 8.71 5.36
N PRO A 51 -0.35 9.12 5.24
CA PRO A 51 -0.81 9.90 4.09
C PRO A 51 -0.13 11.27 4.01
N ILE A 52 0.08 11.73 2.78
CA ILE A 52 0.63 13.06 2.45
C ILE A 52 -0.38 14.16 2.79
N ASN A 53 -1.68 13.90 2.60
CA ASN A 53 -2.79 14.83 2.84
C ASN A 53 -2.66 16.18 2.13
N ASP A 54 -2.03 16.20 0.95
CA ASP A 54 -1.94 17.40 0.11
C ASP A 54 -3.17 17.50 -0.79
N SER A 55 -4.04 18.46 -0.49
CA SER A 55 -5.29 18.70 -1.23
C SER A 55 -5.07 19.18 -2.67
N SER A 56 -3.86 19.61 -3.04
CA SER A 56 -3.53 19.98 -4.41
C SER A 56 -3.34 18.75 -5.33
N LEU A 57 -3.10 17.56 -4.75
CA LEU A 57 -2.88 16.31 -5.49
C LEU A 57 -4.22 15.64 -5.85
N THR A 58 -4.96 16.25 -6.76
CA THR A 58 -6.33 15.81 -7.12
C THR A 58 -6.43 14.39 -7.70
N ASN A 59 -5.35 13.83 -8.27
CA ASN A 59 -5.30 12.46 -8.79
C ASN A 59 -4.67 11.46 -7.79
N LEU A 60 -4.49 11.84 -6.52
CA LEU A 60 -4.00 10.95 -5.46
C LEU A 60 -5.13 10.65 -4.46
N THR A 61 -5.56 9.41 -4.41
CA THR A 61 -6.50 8.92 -3.39
C THR A 61 -5.75 8.13 -2.33
N GLU A 62 -5.74 8.62 -1.10
CA GLU A 62 -5.07 7.96 0.02
C GLU A 62 -6.09 7.21 0.90
N ILE A 63 -5.89 5.91 1.07
CA ILE A 63 -6.62 5.08 2.03
C ILE A 63 -5.76 4.96 3.27
N ASN A 64 -6.12 5.76 4.28
CA ASN A 64 -5.37 5.91 5.52
C ASN A 64 -5.55 4.70 6.44
N PHE A 65 -4.43 4.04 6.76
CA PHE A 65 -4.31 2.93 7.71
C PHE A 65 -3.39 3.27 8.89
N GLN A 66 -3.23 4.54 9.25
CA GLN A 66 -2.44 4.98 10.40
C GLN A 66 -2.84 4.28 11.70
N SER A 67 -4.10 3.87 11.84
CA SER A 67 -4.55 3.07 12.98
C SER A 67 -3.79 1.75 13.14
N ASN A 68 -3.23 1.20 12.06
CA ASN A 68 -2.48 -0.05 12.10
C ASN A 68 -1.17 0.05 12.92
N TYR A 69 -0.66 1.25 13.21
CA TYR A 69 0.44 1.43 14.17
C TYR A 69 0.13 0.82 15.55
N GLN A 70 -1.14 0.66 15.90
CA GLN A 70 -1.56 -0.04 17.13
C GLN A 70 -1.12 -1.51 17.15
N PHE A 71 -1.07 -2.19 15.99
CA PHE A 71 -0.62 -3.58 15.90
C PHE A 71 0.89 -3.68 16.14
N MET A 72 1.66 -2.67 15.73
CA MET A 72 3.09 -2.58 16.01
C MET A 72 3.38 -2.34 17.50
N LYS A 73 2.50 -1.63 18.22
CA LYS A 73 2.64 -1.47 19.69
C LYS A 73 2.54 -2.80 20.45
N LYS A 74 1.95 -3.83 19.84
CA LYS A 74 1.95 -5.20 20.40
C LYS A 74 3.35 -5.85 20.32
N LEU A 75 4.24 -5.35 19.45
CA LEU A 75 5.60 -5.85 19.26
C LEU A 75 6.56 -5.15 20.22
N ASN A 76 6.96 -5.83 21.28
CA ASN A 76 8.06 -5.38 22.13
C ASN A 76 9.37 -6.07 21.72
N PHE A 77 9.80 -5.83 20.48
CA PHE A 77 10.99 -6.45 19.88
C PHE A 77 12.22 -6.33 20.78
N VAL A 78 12.53 -5.11 21.21
CA VAL A 78 13.69 -4.80 22.06
C VAL A 78 13.61 -5.54 23.39
N LYS A 79 12.46 -5.49 24.07
CA LYS A 79 12.25 -6.19 25.34
C LYS A 79 12.44 -7.70 25.18
N ASN A 80 11.88 -8.27 24.12
CA ASN A 80 11.92 -9.71 23.88
C ASN A 80 13.33 -10.22 23.55
N VAL A 81 14.12 -9.42 22.82
CA VAL A 81 15.52 -9.73 22.54
C VAL A 81 16.37 -9.59 23.81
N ILE A 82 16.21 -8.50 24.56
CA ILE A 82 16.97 -8.26 25.81
C ILE A 82 16.65 -9.31 26.88
N ALA A 83 15.38 -9.71 27.01
CA ALA A 83 14.94 -10.71 27.97
C ALA A 83 15.22 -12.16 27.52
N GLY A 84 15.80 -12.36 26.32
CA GLY A 84 16.05 -13.69 25.76
C GLY A 84 14.78 -14.51 25.50
N THR A 85 13.60 -13.88 25.51
CA THR A 85 12.29 -14.55 25.35
C THR A 85 12.13 -15.15 23.96
N TYR A 86 12.67 -14.47 22.94
CA TYR A 86 12.75 -14.98 21.57
C TYR A 86 14.14 -14.71 21.02
N SER A 87 14.73 -15.72 20.37
CA SER A 87 15.94 -15.54 19.58
C SER A 87 15.64 -14.69 18.34
N TRP A 88 16.66 -14.01 17.81
CA TRP A 88 16.58 -13.27 16.55
C TRP A 88 15.98 -14.09 15.40
N LEU A 89 16.30 -15.39 15.34
CA LEU A 89 15.79 -16.30 14.31
C LEU A 89 14.32 -16.69 14.51
N SER A 90 13.85 -16.76 15.76
CA SER A 90 12.46 -17.10 16.07
C SER A 90 11.51 -15.91 15.96
N THR A 91 12.00 -14.69 16.25
CA THR A 91 11.17 -13.47 16.30
C THR A 91 10.38 -13.17 15.02
N PRO A 92 10.93 -13.35 13.81
CA PRO A 92 10.18 -13.24 12.57
C PRO A 92 8.91 -14.09 12.54
N ARG A 93 9.02 -15.36 12.94
CA ARG A 93 7.91 -16.31 12.92
C ARG A 93 6.94 -16.08 14.09
N THR A 94 7.46 -15.83 15.29
CA THR A 94 6.64 -15.83 16.51
C THR A 94 6.02 -14.47 16.82
N GLN A 95 6.57 -13.37 16.30
CA GLN A 95 6.11 -12.02 16.63
C GLN A 95 5.69 -11.24 15.38
N ILE A 96 6.56 -11.18 14.37
CA ILE A 96 6.32 -10.35 13.18
C ILE A 96 5.18 -10.93 12.33
N TRP A 97 5.22 -12.24 12.04
CA TRP A 97 4.22 -12.88 11.19
C TRP A 97 2.76 -12.73 11.66
N PRO A 98 2.42 -12.97 12.95
CA PRO A 98 1.06 -12.73 13.44
C PRO A 98 0.60 -11.28 13.30
N VAL A 99 1.48 -10.32 13.58
CA VAL A 99 1.16 -8.89 13.46
C VAL A 99 0.94 -8.50 12.00
N CYS A 100 1.78 -8.99 11.08
CA CYS A 100 1.52 -8.87 9.64
C CYS A 100 0.13 -9.40 9.27
N GLY A 101 -0.32 -10.50 9.90
CA GLY A 101 -1.63 -11.10 9.70
C GLY A 101 -2.77 -10.17 10.12
N ASP A 102 -2.70 -9.64 11.34
CA ASP A 102 -3.66 -8.65 11.85
C ASP A 102 -3.76 -7.43 10.92
N ILE A 103 -2.62 -6.93 10.44
CA ILE A 103 -2.53 -5.78 9.53
C ILE A 103 -3.20 -6.11 8.20
N ALA A 104 -2.84 -7.26 7.61
CA ALA A 104 -3.40 -7.71 6.34
C ALA A 104 -4.91 -7.88 6.45
N GLU A 105 -5.40 -8.54 7.50
CA GLU A 105 -6.82 -8.73 7.75
C GLU A 105 -7.56 -7.38 7.89
N ASN A 106 -6.99 -6.42 8.62
CA ASN A 106 -7.59 -5.10 8.76
C ASN A 106 -7.68 -4.36 7.42
N ILE A 107 -6.63 -4.44 6.59
CA ILE A 107 -6.61 -3.84 5.25
C ILE A 107 -7.65 -4.52 4.35
N PHE A 108 -7.70 -5.85 4.32
CA PHE A 108 -8.61 -6.59 3.46
C PHE A 108 -10.07 -6.44 3.84
N LYS A 109 -10.37 -6.29 5.14
CA LYS A 109 -11.74 -6.03 5.62
C LYS A 109 -12.21 -4.60 5.36
N HIS A 110 -11.30 -3.66 5.09
CA HIS A 110 -11.67 -2.28 4.86
C HIS A 110 -12.61 -2.16 3.64
N PRO A 111 -13.77 -1.49 3.75
CA PRO A 111 -14.77 -1.45 2.68
C PRO A 111 -14.23 -0.92 1.34
N LYS A 112 -13.39 0.11 1.37
CA LYS A 112 -12.77 0.66 0.15
C LYS A 112 -11.82 -0.34 -0.53
N VAL A 113 -11.09 -1.14 0.24
CA VAL A 113 -10.15 -2.14 -0.30
C VAL A 113 -10.93 -3.37 -0.79
N ARG A 114 -11.96 -3.79 -0.06
CA ARG A 114 -12.86 -4.88 -0.48
C ARG A 114 -13.48 -4.61 -1.85
N LYS A 115 -13.89 -3.37 -2.11
CA LYS A 115 -14.40 -2.94 -3.42
C LYS A 115 -13.39 -3.11 -4.55
N MET A 116 -12.09 -3.22 -4.30
CA MET A 116 -11.08 -3.41 -5.36
C MET A 116 -10.94 -4.86 -5.83
N TYR A 117 -11.24 -5.84 -4.96
CA TYR A 117 -10.95 -7.26 -5.24
C TYR A 117 -12.18 -8.17 -5.15
N ALA A 118 -13.34 -7.65 -4.74
CA ALA A 118 -14.56 -8.45 -4.65
C ALA A 118 -14.91 -9.07 -6.02
N PRO A 119 -15.51 -10.28 -6.06
CA PRO A 119 -15.84 -10.94 -7.33
C PRO A 119 -16.76 -10.12 -8.24
N ASP A 120 -17.63 -9.33 -7.65
CA ASP A 120 -18.60 -8.43 -8.27
C ASP A 120 -18.06 -7.01 -8.52
N SER A 121 -16.78 -6.76 -8.24
CA SER A 121 -16.13 -5.47 -8.49
C SER A 121 -15.73 -5.30 -9.96
N ASP A 122 -16.01 -4.12 -10.50
CA ASP A 122 -15.59 -3.61 -11.81
C ASP A 122 -14.28 -2.80 -11.76
N GLU A 123 -13.67 -2.64 -10.57
CA GLU A 123 -12.41 -1.93 -10.39
C GLU A 123 -11.28 -2.61 -11.19
N LYS A 124 -10.57 -1.79 -11.97
CA LYS A 124 -9.40 -2.19 -12.76
C LYS A 124 -8.23 -1.24 -12.49
N PHE A 125 -7.03 -1.79 -12.54
CA PHE A 125 -5.77 -1.04 -12.42
C PHE A 125 -4.83 -1.45 -13.55
N ASP A 126 -4.20 -0.47 -14.18
CA ASP A 126 -3.20 -0.69 -15.23
C ASP A 126 -1.87 -1.19 -14.64
N LEU A 127 -1.60 -0.83 -13.38
CA LEU A 127 -0.38 -1.19 -12.65
C LEU A 127 -0.68 -1.35 -11.15
N VAL A 128 -0.06 -2.36 -10.54
CA VAL A 128 -0.03 -2.54 -9.09
C VAL A 128 1.41 -2.46 -8.60
N ILE A 129 1.69 -1.54 -7.67
CA ILE A 129 3.00 -1.36 -7.04
C ILE A 129 2.87 -1.74 -5.58
N LEU A 130 3.78 -2.60 -5.10
CA LEU A 130 3.69 -3.18 -3.77
C LEU A 130 5.03 -3.03 -3.06
N GLU A 131 4.97 -2.63 -1.79
CA GLU A 131 6.11 -2.80 -0.90
C GLU A 131 6.30 -4.29 -0.59
N SER A 132 7.39 -4.85 -1.09
CA SER A 132 7.75 -6.25 -0.87
C SER A 132 8.70 -6.38 0.31
N LEU A 133 8.14 -6.79 1.45
CA LEU A 133 8.90 -7.23 2.62
C LEU A 133 8.62 -8.72 2.84
N ILE A 134 9.66 -9.48 3.18
CA ILE A 134 9.64 -10.96 3.29
C ILE A 134 8.44 -11.50 4.10
N TYR A 135 8.00 -10.77 5.13
CA TYR A 135 6.90 -11.17 6.02
C TYR A 135 5.50 -10.91 5.45
N TYR A 136 5.38 -9.98 4.51
CA TYR A 136 4.11 -9.58 3.91
C TYR A 136 3.85 -10.27 2.58
N LEU A 137 4.90 -10.74 1.89
CA LEU A 137 4.78 -11.33 0.55
C LEU A 137 3.78 -12.48 0.51
N SER A 138 3.83 -13.41 1.45
CA SER A 138 2.94 -14.58 1.55
C SER A 138 1.49 -14.23 1.87
N GLN A 139 1.27 -13.18 2.66
CA GLN A 139 -0.05 -12.81 3.18
C GLN A 139 -0.82 -11.92 2.20
N PHE A 140 -0.10 -11.11 1.43
CA PHE A 140 -0.67 -10.29 0.36
C PHE A 140 -0.68 -11.01 -1.00
N PHE A 141 -0.04 -12.19 -1.12
CA PHE A 141 -0.03 -13.00 -2.33
C PHE A 141 -1.43 -13.32 -2.92
N PRO A 142 -2.48 -13.61 -2.12
CA PRO A 142 -3.81 -13.86 -2.68
C PRO A 142 -4.43 -12.64 -3.36
N LEU A 143 -4.17 -11.43 -2.84
CA LEU A 143 -4.59 -10.19 -3.48
C LEU A 143 -3.73 -9.93 -4.72
N GLN A 144 -2.42 -10.15 -4.63
CA GLN A 144 -1.53 -10.09 -5.80
C GLN A 144 -2.10 -10.98 -6.90
N HIS A 145 -2.35 -12.26 -6.65
CA HIS A 145 -2.83 -13.16 -7.68
C HIS A 145 -4.23 -12.79 -8.23
N LYS A 146 -5.16 -12.30 -7.39
CA LYS A 146 -6.51 -11.90 -7.85
C LYS A 146 -6.52 -10.57 -8.61
N THR A 147 -5.81 -9.56 -8.10
CA THR A 147 -5.70 -8.26 -8.76
C THR A 147 -4.86 -8.38 -10.03
N PHE A 148 -3.76 -9.15 -10.02
CA PHE A 148 -2.94 -9.41 -11.22
C PHE A 148 -3.69 -10.20 -12.29
N LYS A 149 -4.57 -11.15 -11.95
CA LYS A 149 -5.41 -11.83 -12.95
C LYS A 149 -6.36 -10.87 -13.70
N LYS A 150 -6.74 -9.74 -13.09
CA LYS A 150 -7.53 -8.68 -13.73
C LYS A 150 -6.68 -7.65 -14.50
N CYS A 151 -5.35 -7.62 -14.31
CA CYS A 151 -4.44 -6.74 -15.06
C CYS A 151 -4.05 -7.27 -16.45
N TYR A 152 -4.37 -8.54 -16.76
CA TYR A 152 -4.01 -9.20 -18.02
C TYR A 152 -5.22 -9.76 -18.81
N LEU A 153 -6.46 -9.44 -18.41
CA LEU A 153 -7.70 -9.82 -19.09
C LEU A 153 -8.64 -8.61 -19.22
#